data_AF-A0A7S1G941-F1
#
_entry.id   AF-A0A7S1G941-F1
#
_cell.length_a   1.000
_cell.length_b   1.000
_cell.length_c   1.000
_cell.angle_alpha   90.00
_cell.angle_beta   90.00
_cell.angle_gamma   90.00
#
_symmetry.space_group_name_H-M   'P 1'
#
loop_
_entity.id
_entity.type
_entity.pdbx_description
1 polymer ?
#
loop_
_entity_poly.entity_id
_entity_poly.type
_entity_poly.pdbx_seq_one_letter_code
_entity_poly.pdbx_strand_id
1 'polypeptide(L)'
;GYMFARAGMPRNAVIVKVGSTPTPDLDAVEAALAALADGERAAIRYYCLGDLHRERVSVLQMDRTWLPMQLYTRNDVAGVWDAKRSPPPPPRKPQEPMTASFTKGPTDLATRVGRSVVSVHCHIPYLIDGVPAQAYYGTGLVVDAAKGLVVTDRNTVPITLADVKITVAGTIELEARVRFVHPVHNFSIVQYDPALLGDTPVLSAVISDAPLRVGETTNFVGVISNGMLIGQQCLVTKLERCSIRDASPPRYRESNIELLHFDKVASCNGGYFVTDGGEVQALWASFSSTTSGGENKEYFRGLPADIVAGAVACLREERPVDLRWLDIEVVPVALSTARMGMGLSDEWVARIGAVHDDRKHVLAVRRRLAGSDAFDKLREGDLILTVNGVTVARIRDVERAIDNAETCELRLLRETKEVTVTVRANVLDGVGCDRVVVWAGMMLHP
;
A
#
# COMPACT_ATOMS: atom_id res chain seq x y z
N GLY A 1 -17.62 12.42 -13.51
CA GLY A 1 -16.22 12.89 -13.57
C GLY A 1 -15.48 12.48 -12.31
N TYR A 2 -14.16 12.32 -12.40
CA TYR A 2 -13.28 11.93 -11.29
C TYR A 2 -13.48 12.79 -10.02
N MET A 3 -13.40 14.12 -10.16
CA MET A 3 -13.58 15.06 -9.03
C MET A 3 -14.95 14.95 -8.34
N PHE A 4 -16.04 14.74 -9.10
CA PHE A 4 -17.38 14.59 -8.52
C PHE A 4 -17.56 13.27 -7.78
N ALA A 5 -16.97 12.19 -8.31
CA ALA A 5 -16.98 10.89 -7.63
C ALA A 5 -16.23 10.95 -6.30
N ARG A 6 -15.09 11.65 -6.27
CA ARG A 6 -14.33 11.95 -5.05
C ARG A 6 -15.11 12.78 -4.03
N ALA A 7 -15.98 13.67 -4.50
CA ALA A 7 -16.92 14.41 -3.65
C ALA A 7 -18.16 13.58 -3.25
N GLY A 8 -18.21 12.28 -3.55
CA GLY A 8 -19.36 11.42 -3.21
C GLY A 8 -20.65 11.78 -3.97
N MET A 9 -20.55 12.52 -5.08
CA MET A 9 -21.71 12.92 -5.88
C MET A 9 -22.10 11.80 -6.85
N PRO A 10 -23.36 11.34 -6.84
CA PRO A 10 -23.82 10.29 -7.76
C PRO A 10 -23.97 10.81 -9.20
N ARG A 11 -23.99 9.88 -10.17
CA ARG A 11 -24.03 10.22 -11.62
C ARG A 11 -25.30 10.97 -12.06
N ASN A 12 -26.39 10.88 -11.31
CA ASN A 12 -27.68 11.50 -11.58
C ASN A 12 -27.94 12.74 -10.72
N ALA A 13 -26.87 13.38 -10.23
CA ALA A 13 -26.93 14.63 -9.49
C ALA A 13 -27.13 15.82 -10.44
N VAL A 14 -28.06 16.73 -10.10
CA VAL A 14 -28.24 18.02 -10.75
C VAL A 14 -27.62 19.10 -9.86
N ILE A 15 -26.61 19.79 -10.38
CA ILE A 15 -25.90 20.86 -9.66
C ILE A 15 -26.76 22.12 -9.66
N VAL A 16 -27.00 22.66 -8.47
CA VAL A 16 -27.80 23.87 -8.26
C VAL A 16 -26.91 25.08 -7.94
N LYS A 17 -25.77 24.82 -7.29
CA LYS A 17 -24.85 25.87 -6.82
C LYS A 17 -23.42 25.35 -6.70
N VAL A 18 -22.46 26.17 -7.09
CA VAL A 18 -21.02 25.97 -6.86
C VAL A 18 -20.50 27.15 -6.05
N GLY A 19 -20.04 26.89 -4.82
CA GLY A 19 -19.69 27.93 -3.86
C GLY A 19 -20.88 28.85 -3.57
N SER A 20 -20.71 30.13 -3.86
CA SER A 20 -21.76 31.15 -3.76
C SER A 20 -22.57 31.35 -5.07
N THR A 21 -22.17 30.72 -6.17
CA THR A 21 -22.71 30.98 -7.53
C THR A 21 -23.83 29.99 -7.88
N PRO A 22 -25.08 30.47 -8.13
CA PRO A 22 -26.15 29.65 -8.69
C PRO A 22 -25.81 29.15 -10.10
N THR A 23 -26.23 27.93 -10.43
CA THR A 23 -25.95 27.32 -11.74
C THR A 23 -27.25 26.90 -12.44
N PRO A 24 -28.02 27.85 -12.99
CA PRO A 24 -29.32 27.57 -13.63
C PRO A 24 -29.19 26.79 -14.94
N ASP A 25 -28.02 26.85 -15.59
CA ASP A 25 -27.71 26.24 -16.87
C ASP A 25 -26.27 25.71 -16.89
N LEU A 26 -25.91 25.05 -17.99
CA LEU A 26 -24.60 24.43 -18.16
C LEU A 26 -23.46 25.46 -18.27
N ASP A 27 -23.72 26.62 -18.89
CA ASP A 27 -22.73 27.68 -19.05
C ASP A 27 -22.34 28.27 -17.68
N ALA A 28 -23.32 28.44 -16.79
CA ALA A 28 -23.09 28.88 -15.42
C ALA A 28 -22.30 27.84 -14.60
N VAL A 29 -22.53 26.53 -14.82
CA VAL A 29 -21.71 25.47 -14.21
C VAL A 29 -20.27 25.55 -14.72
N GLU A 30 -20.06 25.66 -16.03
CA GLU A 30 -18.71 25.76 -16.62
C GLU A 30 -17.97 26.98 -16.08
N ALA A 31 -18.62 28.14 -16.07
CA ALA A 31 -18.02 29.39 -15.57
C ALA A 31 -17.66 29.29 -14.08
N ALA A 32 -18.54 28.73 -13.25
CA ALA A 32 -18.28 28.59 -11.82
C ALA A 32 -17.12 27.62 -11.52
N LEU A 33 -17.02 26.51 -12.27
CA LEU A 33 -15.91 25.57 -12.15
C LEU A 33 -14.60 26.13 -12.73
N ALA A 34 -14.67 26.89 -13.83
CA ALA A 34 -13.51 27.52 -14.46
C ALA A 34 -12.85 28.58 -13.55
N ALA A 35 -13.63 29.20 -12.66
CA ALA A 35 -13.14 30.19 -11.71
C ALA A 35 -12.37 29.58 -10.52
N LEU A 36 -12.43 28.26 -10.31
CA LEU A 36 -11.71 27.58 -9.25
C LEU A 36 -10.30 27.21 -9.69
N ALA A 37 -9.30 27.54 -8.87
CA ALA A 37 -7.93 27.08 -9.10
C ALA A 37 -7.83 25.55 -8.90
N ASP A 38 -6.81 24.93 -9.49
CA ASP A 38 -6.53 23.51 -9.21
C ASP A 38 -6.29 23.27 -7.71
N GLY A 39 -6.91 22.23 -7.16
CA GLY A 39 -6.89 21.92 -5.72
C GLY A 39 -7.81 22.80 -4.85
N GLU A 40 -8.44 23.85 -5.40
CA GLU A 40 -9.37 24.69 -4.65
C GLU A 40 -10.63 23.92 -4.27
N ARG A 41 -11.13 24.15 -3.05
CA ARG A 41 -12.36 23.54 -2.57
C ARG A 41 -13.54 24.49 -2.67
N ALA A 42 -14.66 23.97 -3.14
CA ALA A 42 -15.93 24.67 -3.17
C ALA A 42 -17.05 23.77 -2.65
N ALA A 43 -17.96 24.33 -1.86
CA ALA A 43 -19.20 23.66 -1.52
C ALA A 43 -20.07 23.54 -2.78
N ILE A 44 -20.49 22.33 -3.13
CA ILE A 44 -21.43 22.07 -4.22
C ILE A 44 -22.75 21.62 -3.65
N ARG A 45 -23.82 22.27 -4.11
CA ARG A 45 -25.19 21.94 -3.77
C ARG A 45 -25.85 21.26 -4.95
N TYR A 46 -26.49 20.13 -4.70
CA TYR A 46 -27.12 19.32 -5.74
C TYR A 46 -28.34 18.57 -5.18
N TYR A 47 -29.23 18.12 -6.05
CA TYR A 47 -30.23 17.11 -5.73
C TYR A 47 -30.09 15.92 -6.69
N CYS A 48 -30.67 14.78 -6.34
CA CYS A 48 -30.69 13.61 -7.23
C CYS A 48 -32.02 13.53 -7.96
N LEU A 49 -32.05 13.09 -9.21
CA LEU A 49 -33.31 12.98 -9.98
C LEU A 49 -34.40 12.12 -9.30
N GLY A 50 -34.02 11.15 -8.48
CA GLY A 50 -34.96 10.34 -7.68
C GLY A 50 -35.43 10.99 -6.38
N ASP A 51 -34.90 12.16 -6.02
CA ASP A 51 -35.16 12.86 -4.75
C ASP A 51 -35.05 14.38 -4.96
N LEU A 52 -35.95 14.91 -5.79
CA LEU A 52 -35.89 16.30 -6.31
C LEU A 52 -35.99 17.38 -5.24
N HIS A 53 -36.64 17.07 -4.11
CA HIS A 53 -36.89 18.04 -3.05
C HIS A 53 -35.82 18.04 -1.96
N ARG A 54 -34.84 17.13 -2.04
CA ARG A 54 -33.76 17.03 -1.06
C ARG A 54 -32.44 17.48 -1.66
N GLU A 55 -32.11 18.73 -1.39
CA GLU A 55 -30.76 19.23 -1.65
C GLU A 55 -29.75 18.60 -0.70
N ARG A 56 -28.56 18.32 -1.24
CA ARG A 56 -27.39 17.80 -0.55
C ARG A 56 -26.24 18.75 -0.79
N VAL A 57 -25.32 18.80 0.16
CA VAL A 57 -24.09 19.59 0.03
C VAL A 57 -22.90 18.63 0.12
N SER A 58 -21.94 18.80 -0.77
CA SER A 58 -20.64 18.16 -0.69
C SER A 58 -19.52 19.18 -0.91
N VAL A 59 -18.30 18.82 -0.56
CA VAL A 59 -17.10 19.62 -0.85
C VAL A 59 -16.42 19.03 -2.07
N LEU A 60 -16.46 19.76 -3.17
CA LEU A 60 -15.68 19.44 -4.36
C LEU A 60 -14.27 20.01 -4.18
N GLN A 61 -13.25 19.21 -4.46
CA GLN A 61 -11.93 19.72 -4.79
C GLN A 61 -11.80 19.78 -6.30
N MET A 62 -11.49 20.96 -6.83
CA MET A 62 -11.28 21.16 -8.25
C MET A 62 -10.06 20.36 -8.70
N ASP A 63 -10.22 19.60 -9.78
CA ASP A 63 -9.14 18.86 -10.44
C ASP A 63 -8.99 19.36 -11.87
N ARG A 64 -7.77 19.80 -12.19
CA ARG A 64 -7.35 20.27 -13.53
C ARG A 64 -6.17 19.48 -14.07
N THR A 65 -5.77 18.43 -13.36
CA THR A 65 -4.55 17.65 -13.61
C THR A 65 -4.85 16.41 -14.44
N TRP A 66 -5.84 15.60 -14.04
CA TRP A 66 -6.01 14.26 -14.62
C TRP A 66 -6.85 14.22 -15.89
N LEU A 67 -7.89 15.05 -15.94
CA LEU A 67 -8.86 15.07 -17.03
C LEU A 67 -9.09 16.51 -17.49
N PRO A 68 -9.10 16.79 -18.80
CA PRO A 68 -9.36 18.13 -19.29
C PRO A 68 -10.82 18.53 -18.98
N MET A 69 -11.02 19.76 -18.54
CA MET A 69 -12.35 20.34 -18.47
C MET A 69 -12.80 20.75 -19.88
N GLN A 70 -13.89 20.15 -20.35
CA GLN A 70 -14.38 20.33 -21.72
C GLN A 70 -15.90 20.39 -21.73
N LEU A 71 -16.42 21.28 -22.56
CA LEU A 71 -17.81 21.33 -22.95
C LEU A 71 -18.00 20.53 -24.25
N TYR A 72 -18.96 19.60 -24.26
CA TYR A 72 -19.30 18.81 -25.43
C TYR A 72 -20.66 19.25 -25.98
N THR A 73 -20.69 19.66 -27.24
CA THR A 73 -21.93 20.04 -27.94
C THR A 73 -22.24 19.00 -29.02
N ARG A 74 -23.48 18.52 -29.05
CA ARG A 74 -23.90 17.56 -30.07
C ARG A 74 -23.98 18.25 -31.43
N ASN A 75 -23.33 17.68 -32.43
CA ASN A 75 -23.46 18.10 -33.82
C ASN A 75 -24.36 17.11 -34.55
N ASP A 76 -25.63 17.48 -34.74
CA ASP A 76 -26.63 16.60 -35.33
C ASP A 76 -26.44 16.38 -36.84
N VAL A 77 -25.70 17.25 -37.52
CA VAL A 77 -25.37 17.10 -38.95
C VAL A 77 -24.28 16.05 -39.15
N ALA A 78 -23.19 16.17 -38.39
CA ALA A 78 -22.05 15.25 -38.49
C ALA A 78 -22.24 13.96 -37.67
N GLY A 79 -23.23 13.93 -36.76
CA GLY A 79 -23.49 12.79 -35.89
C GLY A 79 -22.44 12.59 -34.78
N VAL A 80 -21.61 13.59 -34.51
CA VAL A 80 -20.50 13.55 -33.52
C VAL A 80 -20.73 14.54 -32.38
N TRP A 81 -19.83 14.53 -31.39
CA TRP A 81 -19.80 15.52 -30.32
C TRP A 81 -18.59 16.42 -30.50
N ASP A 82 -18.83 17.72 -30.66
CA ASP A 82 -17.79 18.74 -30.78
C ASP A 82 -17.31 19.13 -29.39
N ALA A 83 -16.01 18.96 -29.14
CA ALA A 83 -15.39 19.24 -27.85
C ALA A 83 -14.72 20.61 -27.84
N LYS A 84 -15.14 21.49 -26.93
CA LYS A 84 -14.50 22.77 -26.65
C LYS A 84 -13.79 22.70 -25.30
N ARG A 85 -12.48 22.99 -25.27
CA ARG A 85 -11.75 23.09 -24.00
C ARG A 85 -12.17 24.35 -23.27
N SER A 86 -12.43 24.21 -21.98
CA SER A 86 -12.66 25.34 -21.09
C SER A 86 -11.36 26.14 -20.89
N PRO A 87 -11.45 27.39 -20.40
CA PRO A 87 -10.28 28.21 -20.11
C PRO A 87 -9.27 27.51 -19.19
N PRO A 88 -7.97 27.86 -19.27
CA PRO A 88 -6.97 27.37 -18.34
C PRO A 88 -7.35 27.77 -16.90
N PRO A 89 -7.02 26.94 -15.89
CA PRO A 89 -7.41 27.25 -14.53
C PRO A 89 -6.63 28.46 -13.99
N PRO A 90 -7.20 29.19 -13.02
CA PRO A 90 -6.45 30.17 -12.24
C PRO A 90 -5.22 29.54 -11.57
N PRO A 91 -4.20 30.35 -11.23
CA PRO A 91 -3.04 29.87 -10.49
C PRO A 91 -3.44 29.19 -9.18
N ARG A 92 -2.79 28.06 -8.88
CA ARG A 92 -3.01 27.31 -7.64
C ARG A 92 -2.72 28.20 -6.43
N LYS A 93 -3.63 28.18 -5.45
CA LYS A 93 -3.46 28.90 -4.18
C LYS A 93 -2.40 28.19 -3.32
N PRO A 94 -1.37 28.89 -2.81
CA PRO A 94 -0.43 28.31 -1.86
C PRO A 94 -1.16 27.82 -0.61
N GLN A 95 -0.71 26.70 -0.06
CA GLN A 95 -1.18 26.24 1.25
C GLN A 95 -0.38 26.96 2.34
N GLU A 96 -1.08 27.54 3.31
CA GLU A 96 -0.45 28.15 4.47
C GLU A 96 -0.18 27.10 5.55
N PRO A 97 0.92 27.22 6.32
CA PRO A 97 1.17 26.34 7.45
C PRO A 97 0.04 26.38 8.49
N MET A 98 -0.34 25.22 9.00
CA MET A 98 -1.38 25.07 10.01
C MET A 98 -0.82 24.36 11.24
N THR A 99 -1.21 24.79 12.43
CA THR A 99 -0.84 24.14 13.70
C THR A 99 -2.02 23.37 14.25
N ALA A 100 -1.81 22.12 14.66
CA ALA A 100 -2.79 21.28 15.32
C ALA A 100 -2.23 20.63 16.60
N SER A 101 -3.15 20.25 17.48
CA SER A 101 -2.87 19.46 18.68
C SER A 101 -3.36 18.03 18.50
N PHE A 102 -2.58 17.05 18.93
CA PHE A 102 -3.00 15.66 18.97
C PHE A 102 -3.95 15.39 20.14
N THR A 103 -4.98 14.57 19.90
CA THR A 103 -5.87 14.08 20.95
C THR A 103 -5.15 13.08 21.84
N LYS A 104 -5.42 13.13 23.15
CA LYS A 104 -4.89 12.14 24.10
C LYS A 104 -5.47 10.75 23.81
N GLY A 105 -4.60 9.75 23.72
CA GLY A 105 -4.99 8.35 23.61
C GLY A 105 -5.42 7.75 24.95
N PRO A 106 -5.94 6.51 24.95
CA PRO A 106 -6.37 5.83 26.18
C PRO A 106 -5.22 5.53 27.15
N THR A 107 -3.98 5.51 26.65
CA THR A 107 -2.75 5.36 27.45
C THR A 107 -1.71 6.39 27.03
N ASP A 108 -0.70 6.61 27.88
CA ASP A 108 0.42 7.50 27.53
C ASP A 108 1.24 6.94 26.36
N LEU A 109 1.38 5.62 26.27
CA LEU A 109 2.00 4.94 25.15
C LEU A 109 1.24 5.22 23.84
N ALA A 110 -0.08 5.03 23.83
CA ALA A 110 -0.92 5.32 22.68
C ALA A 110 -0.85 6.80 22.29
N THR A 111 -0.81 7.71 23.28
CA THR A 111 -0.66 9.15 23.04
C THR A 111 0.68 9.48 22.37
N ARG A 112 1.79 8.90 22.84
CA ARG A 112 3.10 9.12 22.24
C ARG A 112 3.18 8.57 20.82
N VAL A 113 2.76 7.32 20.60
CA VAL A 113 2.79 6.66 19.28
C VAL A 113 1.84 7.37 18.32
N GLY A 114 0.67 7.81 18.77
CA GLY A 114 -0.32 8.52 17.96
C GLY A 114 0.18 9.80 17.31
N ARG A 115 1.23 10.44 17.86
CA ARG A 115 1.91 11.60 17.25
C ARG A 115 2.71 11.26 15.99
N SER A 116 2.95 9.97 15.75
CA SER A 116 3.57 9.45 14.54
C SER A 116 2.55 8.78 13.61
N VAL A 117 1.25 8.90 13.87
CA VAL A 117 0.20 8.25 13.08
C VAL A 117 -0.65 9.29 12.35
N VAL A 118 -0.91 9.01 11.08
CA VAL A 118 -1.75 9.85 10.21
C VAL A 118 -2.81 9.00 9.52
N SER A 119 -3.93 9.60 9.14
CA SER A 119 -4.85 8.95 8.18
C SER A 119 -4.32 9.16 6.77
N VAL A 120 -4.50 8.18 5.89
CA VAL A 120 -4.08 8.24 4.49
C VAL A 120 -5.30 8.01 3.61
N HIS A 121 -5.51 8.91 2.65
CA HIS A 121 -6.57 8.85 1.66
C HIS A 121 -5.94 8.81 0.27
N CYS A 122 -6.20 7.76 -0.49
CA CYS A 122 -5.70 7.61 -1.85
C CYS A 122 -6.86 7.59 -2.83
N HIS A 123 -6.77 8.40 -3.88
CA HIS A 123 -7.74 8.44 -4.96
C HIS A 123 -7.07 8.11 -6.29
N ILE A 124 -7.68 7.19 -7.03
CA ILE A 124 -7.14 6.67 -8.29
C ILE A 124 -7.98 7.21 -9.46
N PRO A 125 -7.38 8.02 -10.36
CA PRO A 125 -8.07 8.59 -11.51
C PRO A 125 -8.36 7.55 -12.60
N TYR A 126 -7.41 6.63 -12.83
CA TYR A 126 -7.48 5.59 -13.85
C TYR A 126 -7.28 4.22 -13.20
N LEU A 127 -8.26 3.33 -13.35
CA LEU A 127 -8.20 1.97 -12.82
C LEU A 127 -7.28 1.11 -13.69
N ILE A 128 -5.98 1.19 -13.41
CA ILE A 128 -4.89 0.40 -14.02
C ILE A 128 -4.37 -0.64 -13.03
N ASP A 129 -3.47 -1.53 -13.47
CA ASP A 129 -2.83 -2.55 -12.62
C ASP A 129 -3.83 -3.46 -11.86
N GLY A 130 -5.04 -3.60 -12.40
CA GLY A 130 -6.11 -4.41 -11.81
C GLY A 130 -6.67 -3.88 -10.49
N VAL A 131 -6.43 -2.61 -10.14
CA VAL A 131 -6.97 -2.01 -8.91
C VAL A 131 -8.51 -1.96 -8.97
N PRO A 132 -9.22 -2.53 -7.97
CA PRO A 132 -10.68 -2.71 -8.07
C PRO A 132 -11.51 -1.48 -7.70
N ALA A 133 -10.91 -0.44 -7.11
CA ALA A 133 -11.63 0.72 -6.59
C ALA A 133 -10.88 2.03 -6.86
N GLN A 134 -11.60 3.15 -6.79
CA GLN A 134 -11.05 4.49 -7.01
C GLN A 134 -10.66 5.21 -5.73
N ALA A 135 -11.08 4.73 -4.57
CA ALA A 135 -10.87 5.41 -3.29
C ALA A 135 -10.47 4.39 -2.23
N TYR A 136 -9.38 4.69 -1.52
CA TYR A 136 -8.82 3.87 -0.46
C TYR A 136 -8.56 4.74 0.76
N TYR A 137 -8.74 4.12 1.93
CA TYR A 137 -8.54 4.74 3.23
C TYR A 137 -7.75 3.79 4.12
N GLY A 138 -6.76 4.33 4.83
CA GLY A 138 -6.00 3.57 5.82
C GLY A 138 -5.23 4.47 6.77
N THR A 139 -4.28 3.88 7.48
CA THR A 139 -3.37 4.60 8.38
C THR A 139 -1.95 4.62 7.82
N GLY A 140 -1.21 5.68 8.15
CA GLY A 140 0.21 5.83 7.82
C GLY A 140 1.04 6.08 9.07
N LEU A 141 2.28 5.59 9.06
CA LEU A 141 3.28 5.76 10.11
C LEU A 141 4.31 6.78 9.63
N VAL A 142 4.41 7.91 10.30
CA VAL A 142 5.47 8.89 10.05
C VAL A 142 6.79 8.28 10.49
N VAL A 143 7.64 7.91 9.55
CA VAL A 143 8.97 7.34 9.81
C VAL A 143 10.05 8.42 9.78
N ASP A 144 9.81 9.56 9.12
CA ASP A 144 10.69 10.71 9.17
C ASP A 144 9.86 11.99 9.12
N ALA A 145 9.66 12.63 10.28
CA ALA A 145 8.90 13.87 10.41
C ALA A 145 9.61 15.06 9.76
N ALA A 146 10.95 15.07 9.71
CA ALA A 146 11.73 16.16 9.13
C ALA A 146 11.67 16.14 7.59
N LYS A 147 11.56 14.96 6.99
CA LYS A 147 11.39 14.78 5.54
C LYS A 147 9.94 14.57 5.12
N GLY A 148 9.02 14.41 6.07
CA GLY A 148 7.62 14.09 5.82
C GLY A 148 7.38 12.69 5.24
N LEU A 149 8.22 11.70 5.54
CA LEU A 149 8.05 10.33 5.03
C LEU A 149 7.07 9.52 5.88
N VAL A 150 6.11 8.88 5.20
CA VAL A 150 5.04 8.09 5.81
C VAL A 150 4.98 6.71 5.16
N VAL A 151 5.05 5.65 5.95
CA VAL A 151 4.82 4.26 5.51
C VAL A 151 3.35 3.91 5.70
N THR A 152 2.72 3.33 4.69
CA THR A 152 1.35 2.80 4.76
C THR A 152 1.30 1.44 4.07
N ASP A 153 0.24 0.66 4.27
CA ASP A 153 0.09 -0.59 3.51
C ASP A 153 -0.19 -0.29 2.02
N ARG A 154 0.22 -1.21 1.15
CA ARG A 154 -0.01 -1.06 -0.29
C ARG A 154 -1.50 -1.19 -0.64
N ASN A 155 -2.32 -1.84 0.17
CA ASN A 155 -3.77 -1.82 -0.08
C ASN A 155 -4.36 -0.39 0.04
N THR A 156 -3.76 0.46 0.87
CA THR A 156 -4.14 1.87 1.04
C THR A 156 -3.61 2.76 -0.09
N VAL A 157 -2.37 2.54 -0.53
CA VAL A 157 -1.77 3.23 -1.69
C VAL A 157 -1.27 2.17 -2.69
N PRO A 158 -2.11 1.68 -3.61
CA PRO A 158 -1.81 0.48 -4.39
C PRO A 158 -0.91 0.70 -5.60
N ILE A 159 -0.90 1.92 -6.14
CA ILE A 159 -0.18 2.32 -7.35
C ILE A 159 0.40 3.73 -7.19
N THR A 160 1.38 4.06 -8.03
CA THR A 160 2.05 5.37 -8.05
C THR A 160 1.22 6.47 -8.72
N LEU A 161 0.36 6.11 -9.68
CA LEU A 161 -0.52 7.03 -10.40
C LEU A 161 -1.80 7.35 -9.61
N ALA A 162 -1.67 8.10 -8.52
CA ALA A 162 -2.78 8.41 -7.62
C ALA A 162 -2.62 9.78 -6.92
N ASP A 163 -3.75 10.37 -6.51
CA ASP A 163 -3.77 11.51 -5.60
C ASP A 163 -3.77 11.00 -4.15
N VAL A 164 -2.70 11.26 -3.42
CA VAL A 164 -2.63 10.93 -1.99
C VAL A 164 -2.77 12.17 -1.14
N LYS A 165 -3.55 12.02 -0.07
CA LYS A 165 -3.62 12.98 1.02
C LYS A 165 -3.36 12.29 2.33
N ILE A 166 -2.77 13.04 3.26
CA ILE A 166 -2.65 12.63 4.64
C ILE A 166 -3.42 13.59 5.54
N THR A 167 -3.96 13.07 6.64
CA THR A 167 -4.59 13.89 7.67
C THR A 167 -3.82 13.72 8.97
N VAL A 168 -3.20 14.81 9.43
CA VAL A 168 -2.43 14.90 10.67
C VAL A 168 -3.32 15.40 11.80
N ALA A 169 -3.27 14.74 12.95
CA ALA A 169 -4.06 15.05 14.15
C ALA A 169 -5.58 15.15 13.91
N GLY A 170 -6.08 14.56 12.82
CA GLY A 170 -7.51 14.61 12.44
C GLY A 170 -8.00 15.96 11.92
N THR A 171 -7.14 16.96 11.77
CA THR A 171 -7.56 18.36 11.49
C THR A 171 -6.80 19.03 10.35
N ILE A 172 -5.56 18.64 10.08
CA ILE A 172 -4.76 19.20 8.98
C ILE A 172 -4.68 18.17 7.87
N GLU A 173 -5.20 18.53 6.69
CA GLU A 173 -5.11 17.69 5.50
C GLU A 173 -4.02 18.25 4.56
N LEU A 174 -3.05 17.42 4.20
CA LEU A 174 -1.93 17.76 3.33
C LEU A 174 -1.95 16.86 2.09
N GLU A 175 -1.55 17.41 0.95
CA GLU A 175 -1.22 16.58 -0.20
C GLU A 175 0.10 15.84 0.03
N ALA A 176 0.14 14.60 -0.43
CA ALA A 176 1.33 13.78 -0.39
C ALA A 176 1.60 13.18 -1.77
N ARG A 177 2.88 13.04 -2.11
CA ARG A 177 3.32 12.32 -3.31
C ARG A 177 3.67 10.89 -2.97
N VAL A 178 3.37 9.96 -3.86
CA VAL A 178 3.86 8.58 -3.75
C VAL A 178 5.36 8.58 -4.05
N ARG A 179 6.19 8.16 -3.08
CA ARG A 179 7.65 8.05 -3.25
C ARG A 179 8.06 6.65 -3.69
N PHE A 180 7.31 5.64 -3.26
CA PHE A 180 7.66 4.25 -3.48
C PHE A 180 6.45 3.35 -3.25
N VAL A 181 6.22 2.38 -4.14
CA VAL A 181 5.24 1.30 -3.94
C VAL A 181 6.02 0.01 -3.99
N HIS A 182 6.05 -0.75 -2.89
CA HIS A 182 6.87 -1.95 -2.85
C HIS A 182 6.29 -3.01 -3.82
N PRO A 183 7.09 -3.55 -4.75
CA PRO A 183 6.60 -4.38 -5.84
C PRO A 183 6.04 -5.74 -5.38
N VAL A 184 6.60 -6.32 -4.31
CA VAL A 184 6.21 -7.63 -3.76
C VAL A 184 5.45 -7.54 -2.44
N HIS A 185 6.00 -6.85 -1.45
CA HIS A 185 5.42 -6.68 -0.11
C HIS A 185 4.40 -5.56 0.01
N ASN A 186 3.48 -5.72 0.96
CA ASN A 186 2.31 -4.88 1.18
C ASN A 186 2.65 -3.58 1.92
N PHE A 187 3.52 -2.75 1.35
CA PHE A 187 3.73 -1.39 1.84
C PHE A 187 4.03 -0.39 0.72
N SER A 188 3.78 0.87 1.02
CA SER A 188 4.11 2.02 0.19
C SER A 188 4.61 3.16 1.06
N ILE A 189 5.39 4.06 0.47
CA ILE A 189 5.94 5.23 1.15
C ILE A 189 5.45 6.47 0.41
N VAL A 190 4.82 7.37 1.15
CA VAL A 190 4.35 8.66 0.66
C VAL A 190 5.06 9.79 1.38
N GLN A 191 5.10 10.95 0.77
CA GLN A 191 5.78 12.12 1.32
C GLN A 191 4.91 13.36 1.27
N TYR A 192 4.74 14.02 2.41
CA TYR A 192 4.11 15.32 2.54
C TYR A 192 5.17 16.43 2.75
N ASP A 193 4.76 17.69 2.62
CA ASP A 193 5.61 18.84 2.96
C ASP A 193 5.48 19.17 4.46
N PRO A 194 6.52 18.92 5.29
CA PRO A 194 6.47 19.20 6.72
C PRO A 194 6.44 20.70 7.04
N ALA A 195 6.84 21.59 6.12
CA ALA A 195 6.75 23.03 6.34
C ALA A 195 5.30 23.52 6.51
N LEU A 196 4.33 22.75 6.02
CA LEU A 196 2.89 23.05 6.13
C LEU A 196 2.29 22.70 7.51
N LEU A 197 3.07 22.11 8.42
CA LEU A 197 2.59 21.68 9.74
C LEU A 197 2.78 22.68 10.88
N GLY A 198 3.34 23.87 10.62
CA GLY A 198 3.55 24.87 11.68
C GLY A 198 4.24 24.26 12.92
N ASP A 199 3.62 24.44 14.09
CA ASP A 199 4.11 23.91 15.37
C ASP A 199 3.49 22.54 15.75
N THR A 200 2.83 21.86 14.79
CA THR A 200 2.17 20.57 15.04
C THR A 200 3.23 19.55 15.47
N PRO A 201 3.10 18.93 16.66
CA PRO A 201 4.21 18.21 17.28
C PRO A 201 4.29 16.76 16.78
N VAL A 202 4.46 16.55 15.47
CA VAL A 202 4.62 15.23 14.84
C VAL A 202 5.94 14.58 15.25
N LEU A 203 5.94 13.26 15.44
CA LEU A 203 7.13 12.49 15.78
C LEU A 203 7.49 11.49 14.68
N SER A 204 8.79 11.18 14.56
CA SER A 204 9.26 10.04 13.77
C SER A 204 9.13 8.78 14.61
N ALA A 205 8.45 7.77 14.08
CA ALA A 205 8.44 6.44 14.67
C ALA A 205 9.80 5.75 14.51
N VAL A 206 10.18 4.97 15.52
CA VAL A 206 11.37 4.12 15.50
C VAL A 206 10.92 2.71 15.15
N ILE A 207 11.53 2.09 14.15
CA ILE A 207 11.32 0.68 13.84
C ILE A 207 12.21 -0.13 14.77
N SER A 208 11.66 -1.13 15.45
CA SER A 208 12.41 -1.98 16.36
C SER A 208 13.18 -3.04 15.59
N ASP A 209 14.44 -3.27 15.97
CA ASP A 209 15.25 -4.38 15.45
C ASP A 209 14.85 -5.74 16.07
N ALA A 210 14.07 -5.73 17.15
CA ALA A 210 13.62 -6.92 17.86
C ALA A 210 12.34 -7.51 17.22
N PRO A 211 12.40 -8.68 16.57
CA PRO A 211 11.23 -9.28 15.92
C PRO A 211 10.25 -9.83 16.96
N LEU A 212 8.95 -9.70 16.68
CA LEU A 212 7.89 -10.33 17.46
C LEU A 212 7.81 -11.83 17.22
N ARG A 213 7.78 -12.63 18.29
CA ARG A 213 7.70 -14.09 18.24
C ARG A 213 6.37 -14.61 18.75
N VAL A 214 6.00 -15.80 18.29
CA VAL A 214 4.80 -16.49 18.76
C VAL A 214 4.91 -16.73 20.27
N GLY A 215 3.86 -16.39 21.02
CA GLY A 215 3.82 -16.48 22.47
C GLY A 215 4.23 -15.19 23.20
N GLU A 216 4.76 -14.18 22.50
CA GLU A 216 5.11 -12.89 23.09
C GLU A 216 3.89 -11.95 23.14
N THR A 217 3.85 -11.11 24.17
CA THR A 217 2.88 -10.02 24.28
C THR A 217 3.48 -8.72 23.75
N THR A 218 2.63 -7.86 23.21
CA THR A 218 3.00 -6.56 22.64
C THR A 218 1.86 -5.55 22.83
N ASN A 219 2.16 -4.26 22.76
CA ASN A 219 1.15 -3.22 22.84
C ASN A 219 0.67 -2.87 21.43
N PHE A 220 -0.64 -2.79 21.24
CA PHE A 220 -1.24 -2.36 19.98
C PHE A 220 -1.77 -0.94 20.12
N VAL A 221 -1.41 -0.09 19.15
CA VAL A 221 -1.94 1.26 18.96
C VAL A 221 -2.62 1.35 17.60
N GLY A 222 -3.96 1.46 17.60
CA GLY A 222 -4.76 1.51 16.37
C GLY A 222 -5.52 2.82 16.21
N VAL A 223 -6.04 3.06 15.01
CA VAL A 223 -6.88 4.23 14.72
C VAL A 223 -8.22 3.78 14.14
N ILE A 224 -9.32 4.25 14.72
CA ILE A 224 -10.67 4.00 14.17
C ILE A 224 -11.12 5.08 13.19
N SER A 225 -12.27 4.87 12.54
CA SER A 225 -12.78 5.73 11.47
C SER A 225 -13.03 7.19 11.85
N ASN A 226 -13.26 7.48 13.13
CA ASN A 226 -13.43 8.85 13.63
C ASN A 226 -12.09 9.49 14.07
N GLY A 227 -10.95 8.83 13.84
CA GLY A 227 -9.62 9.32 14.19
C GLY A 227 -9.19 9.07 15.65
N MET A 228 -10.02 8.44 16.48
CA MET A 228 -9.63 8.12 17.86
C MET A 228 -8.62 6.97 17.93
N LEU A 229 -7.74 7.05 18.92
CA LEU A 229 -6.73 6.03 19.20
C LEU A 229 -7.30 4.89 20.04
N ILE A 230 -6.87 3.67 19.71
CA ILE A 230 -7.04 2.47 20.51
C ILE A 230 -5.70 2.14 21.14
N GLY A 231 -5.71 1.70 22.40
CA GLY A 231 -4.56 1.12 23.09
C GLY A 231 -5.00 -0.19 23.75
N GLN A 232 -4.33 -1.28 23.44
CA GLN A 232 -4.62 -2.60 24.05
C GLN A 232 -3.35 -3.46 24.05
N GLN A 233 -3.29 -4.47 24.92
CA GLN A 233 -2.25 -5.49 24.86
C GLN A 233 -2.73 -6.66 23.99
N CYS A 234 -1.84 -7.23 23.19
CA CYS A 234 -2.11 -8.36 22.31
C CYS A 234 -1.06 -9.46 22.52
N LEU A 235 -1.42 -10.71 22.26
CA LEU A 235 -0.54 -11.87 22.23
C LEU A 235 -0.34 -12.34 20.78
N VAL A 236 0.90 -12.56 20.37
CA VAL A 236 1.19 -13.18 19.07
C VAL A 236 0.81 -14.66 19.11
N THR A 237 -0.22 -15.05 18.37
CA THR A 237 -0.74 -16.43 18.38
C THR A 237 -0.12 -17.32 17.31
N LYS A 238 0.25 -16.73 16.17
CA LYS A 238 0.78 -17.46 15.03
C LYS A 238 1.64 -16.56 14.17
N LEU A 239 2.65 -17.15 13.57
CA LEU A 239 3.32 -16.64 12.38
C LEU A 239 2.94 -17.59 11.26
N GLU A 240 2.42 -17.09 10.14
CA GLU A 240 1.94 -17.94 9.05
C GLU A 240 2.25 -17.34 7.69
N ARG A 241 2.63 -18.19 6.74
CA ARG A 241 2.82 -17.77 5.35
C ARG A 241 1.55 -17.10 4.81
N CYS A 242 1.71 -15.94 4.20
CA CYS A 242 0.65 -15.29 3.43
C CYS A 242 0.28 -16.14 2.21
N SER A 243 -1.00 -16.46 2.08
CA SER A 243 -1.55 -17.21 0.95
C SER A 243 -2.79 -16.50 0.44
N ILE A 244 -2.60 -15.67 -0.57
CA ILE A 244 -3.67 -15.01 -1.30
C ILE A 244 -3.84 -15.76 -2.63
N ARG A 245 -5.07 -15.82 -3.15
CA ARG A 245 -5.35 -16.44 -4.45
C ARG A 245 -5.06 -15.47 -5.58
N ASP A 246 -4.73 -16.00 -6.74
CA ASP A 246 -4.60 -15.19 -7.95
C ASP A 246 -5.98 -14.60 -8.32
N ALA A 247 -6.00 -13.31 -8.67
CA ALA A 247 -7.21 -12.60 -9.04
C ALA A 247 -7.47 -12.66 -10.54
N SER A 248 -8.73 -12.51 -10.93
CA SER A 248 -9.15 -12.29 -12.32
C SER A 248 -10.03 -11.03 -12.36
N PRO A 249 -9.61 -9.94 -13.06
CA PRO A 249 -8.34 -9.79 -13.77
C PRO A 249 -7.10 -9.82 -12.83
N PRO A 250 -5.89 -10.06 -13.36
CA PRO A 250 -4.66 -10.02 -12.58
C PRO A 250 -4.49 -8.67 -11.87
N ARG A 251 -4.07 -8.73 -10.60
CA ARG A 251 -3.71 -7.55 -9.81
C ARG A 251 -2.64 -7.91 -8.80
N TYR A 252 -2.10 -6.90 -8.13
CA TYR A 252 -1.14 -7.09 -7.04
C TYR A 252 -1.58 -8.15 -6.03
N ARG A 253 -0.61 -8.98 -5.63
CA ARG A 253 -0.77 -9.98 -4.59
C ARG A 253 0.50 -10.10 -3.77
N GLU A 254 0.36 -10.06 -2.46
CA GLU A 254 1.44 -10.38 -1.53
C GLU A 254 1.92 -11.83 -1.72
N SER A 255 3.23 -12.02 -1.74
CA SER A 255 3.86 -13.33 -1.88
C SER A 255 5.15 -13.39 -1.06
N ASN A 256 5.58 -14.60 -0.72
CA ASN A 256 6.81 -14.81 0.02
C ASN A 256 6.93 -13.98 1.30
N ILE A 257 5.89 -13.97 2.13
CA ILE A 257 5.98 -13.35 3.45
C ILE A 257 5.28 -14.21 4.49
N GLU A 258 5.72 -14.09 5.74
CA GLU A 258 5.04 -14.64 6.90
C GLU A 258 4.41 -13.49 7.70
N LEU A 259 3.13 -13.65 8.03
CA LEU A 259 2.31 -12.65 8.69
C LEU A 259 2.04 -13.06 10.14
N LEU A 260 2.05 -12.07 11.02
CA LEU A 260 1.73 -12.22 12.43
C LEU A 260 0.22 -12.23 12.62
N HIS A 261 -0.25 -13.16 13.45
CA HIS A 261 -1.60 -13.25 13.95
C HIS A 261 -1.61 -12.95 15.44
N PHE A 262 -2.71 -12.37 15.90
CA PHE A 262 -2.88 -11.98 17.29
C PHE A 262 -4.19 -12.54 17.83
N ASP A 263 -4.28 -12.66 19.15
CA ASP A 263 -5.45 -13.19 19.84
C ASP A 263 -6.67 -12.25 19.71
N LYS A 264 -6.46 -10.95 19.98
CA LYS A 264 -7.51 -9.93 19.98
C LYS A 264 -6.98 -8.64 19.40
N VAL A 265 -7.54 -8.22 18.27
CA VAL A 265 -7.31 -6.88 17.71
C VAL A 265 -8.65 -6.20 17.49
N ALA A 266 -8.89 -5.09 18.18
CA ALA A 266 -10.07 -4.27 17.96
C ALA A 266 -10.21 -3.83 16.50
N SER A 267 -11.46 -3.74 16.03
CA SER A 267 -11.77 -3.24 14.68
C SER A 267 -11.27 -1.80 14.53
N CYS A 268 -10.44 -1.57 13.51
CA CYS A 268 -9.78 -0.30 13.25
C CYS A 268 -9.40 -0.22 11.77
N ASN A 269 -8.95 0.95 11.34
CA ASN A 269 -8.52 1.20 9.96
C ASN A 269 -7.02 0.96 9.74
N GLY A 270 -6.36 0.32 10.71
CA GLY A 270 -4.92 0.11 10.77
C GLY A 270 -4.35 0.48 12.13
N GLY A 271 -3.07 0.20 12.32
CA GLY A 271 -2.39 0.38 13.60
C GLY A 271 -1.01 -0.25 13.63
N TYR A 272 -0.40 -0.28 14.82
CA TYR A 272 0.99 -0.69 15.01
C TYR A 272 1.13 -1.48 16.29
N PHE A 273 1.93 -2.55 16.24
CA PHE A 273 2.38 -3.29 17.41
C PHE A 273 3.73 -2.72 17.84
N VAL A 274 3.82 -2.35 19.12
CA VAL A 274 4.94 -1.59 19.66
C VAL A 274 5.45 -2.17 20.97
N THR A 275 6.74 -1.96 21.22
CA THR A 275 7.35 -2.21 22.53
C THR A 275 6.80 -1.24 23.60
N ASP A 276 7.10 -1.47 24.87
CA ASP A 276 6.74 -0.53 25.96
C ASP A 276 7.38 0.86 25.76
N GLY A 277 8.50 0.92 25.04
CA GLY A 277 9.17 2.15 24.62
C GLY A 277 8.46 2.89 23.48
N GLY A 278 7.58 2.21 22.73
CA GLY A 278 6.90 2.76 21.54
C GLY A 278 7.63 2.52 20.23
N GLU A 279 8.61 1.63 20.19
CA GLU A 279 9.26 1.20 18.95
C GLU A 279 8.36 0.22 18.20
N VAL A 280 8.21 0.40 16.90
CA VAL A 280 7.28 -0.36 16.04
C VAL A 280 7.90 -1.69 15.63
N GLN A 281 7.24 -2.78 16.01
CA GLN A 281 7.65 -4.15 15.68
C GLN A 281 6.86 -4.74 14.50
N ALA A 282 5.61 -4.31 14.32
CA ALA A 282 4.78 -4.72 13.18
C ALA A 282 3.71 -3.69 12.84
N LEU A 283 3.32 -3.64 11.56
CA LEU A 283 2.20 -2.85 11.05
C LEU A 283 0.95 -3.73 11.00
N TRP A 284 -0.20 -3.23 11.44
CA TRP A 284 -1.49 -3.86 11.21
C TRP A 284 -2.02 -3.41 9.85
N ALA A 285 -1.64 -4.16 8.83
CA ALA A 285 -1.84 -3.83 7.43
C ALA A 285 -3.09 -4.50 6.85
N SER A 286 -3.80 -3.81 5.97
CA SER A 286 -4.92 -4.36 5.20
C SER A 286 -4.44 -5.13 3.98
N PHE A 287 -5.02 -6.30 3.71
CA PHE A 287 -4.72 -7.15 2.55
C PHE A 287 -5.98 -7.39 1.74
N SER A 288 -5.89 -7.18 0.43
CA SER A 288 -6.95 -7.53 -0.52
C SER A 288 -6.85 -8.98 -0.96
N SER A 289 -7.98 -9.68 -0.98
CA SER A 289 -8.12 -11.03 -1.52
C SER A 289 -9.41 -11.15 -2.32
N THR A 290 -9.47 -12.15 -3.19
CA THR A 290 -10.69 -12.51 -3.94
C THR A 290 -11.26 -13.81 -3.38
N THR A 291 -12.58 -13.87 -3.24
CA THR A 291 -13.29 -15.11 -2.95
C THR A 291 -13.39 -15.97 -4.22
N SER A 292 -13.77 -17.25 -4.07
CA SER A 292 -14.02 -18.14 -5.22
C SER A 292 -15.10 -17.60 -6.18
N GLY A 293 -15.99 -16.72 -5.70
CA GLY A 293 -17.02 -16.05 -6.51
C GLY A 293 -16.58 -14.73 -7.15
N GLY A 294 -15.31 -14.34 -6.98
CA GLY A 294 -14.77 -13.07 -7.52
C GLY A 294 -15.06 -11.84 -6.65
N GLU A 295 -15.67 -12.01 -5.48
CA GLU A 295 -15.91 -10.88 -4.57
C GLU A 295 -14.61 -10.44 -3.89
N ASN A 296 -14.43 -9.13 -3.75
CA ASN A 296 -13.31 -8.58 -3.01
C ASN A 296 -13.54 -8.71 -1.51
N LYS A 297 -12.54 -9.25 -0.82
CA LYS A 297 -12.51 -9.35 0.64
C LYS A 297 -11.22 -8.74 1.16
N GLU A 298 -11.38 -7.92 2.18
CA GLU A 298 -10.26 -7.36 2.93
C GLU A 298 -10.11 -8.05 4.27
N TYR A 299 -8.87 -8.20 4.71
CA TYR A 299 -8.55 -8.66 6.05
C TYR A 299 -7.25 -8.03 6.53
N PHE A 300 -7.10 -7.87 7.84
CA PHE A 300 -5.89 -7.31 8.43
C PHE A 300 -4.98 -8.39 9.00
N ARG A 301 -3.67 -8.19 8.90
CA ARG A 301 -2.63 -9.01 9.53
C ARG A 301 -1.44 -8.17 9.96
N GLY A 302 -0.65 -8.70 10.90
CA GLY A 302 0.60 -8.07 11.30
C GLY A 302 1.68 -8.31 10.25
N LEU A 303 2.12 -7.23 9.63
CA LEU A 303 3.24 -7.18 8.71
C LEU A 303 4.50 -6.83 9.53
N PRO A 304 5.53 -7.69 9.59
CA PRO A 304 6.76 -7.39 10.33
C PRO A 304 7.37 -6.04 9.90
N ALA A 305 7.77 -5.21 10.85
CA ALA A 305 8.23 -3.85 10.54
C ALA A 305 9.63 -3.82 9.92
N ASP A 306 10.44 -4.87 10.10
CA ASP A 306 11.81 -4.92 9.56
C ASP A 306 11.85 -4.91 8.03
N ILE A 307 10.77 -5.32 7.35
CA ILE A 307 10.71 -5.35 5.89
C ILE A 307 10.72 -3.94 5.28
N VAL A 308 10.29 -2.91 6.03
CA VAL A 308 10.22 -1.54 5.51
C VAL A 308 11.53 -0.77 5.74
N ALA A 309 12.38 -1.26 6.63
CA ALA A 309 13.57 -0.55 7.11
C ALA A 309 14.55 -0.19 5.96
N GLY A 310 14.83 -1.13 5.06
CA GLY A 310 15.76 -0.91 3.94
C GLY A 310 15.30 0.18 2.97
N ALA A 311 14.02 0.14 2.57
CA ALA A 311 13.44 1.15 1.68
C ALA A 311 13.38 2.53 2.36
N VAL A 312 13.00 2.58 3.64
CA VAL A 312 12.98 3.82 4.43
C VAL A 312 14.39 4.42 4.54
N ALA A 313 15.42 3.61 4.81
CA ALA A 313 16.80 4.08 4.89
C ALA A 313 17.27 4.70 3.57
N CYS A 314 17.03 4.04 2.43
CA CYS A 314 17.39 4.58 1.12
C CYS A 314 16.70 5.93 0.84
N LEU A 315 15.41 6.05 1.12
CA LEU A 315 14.66 7.30 0.92
C LEU A 315 15.09 8.41 1.89
N ARG A 316 15.43 8.08 3.14
CA ARG A 316 16.04 9.05 4.08
C ARG A 316 17.37 9.59 3.57
N GLU A 317 18.11 8.81 2.78
CA GLU A 317 19.37 9.22 2.19
C GLU A 317 19.21 9.79 0.76
N GLU A 318 17.97 9.93 0.26
CA GLU A 318 17.65 10.28 -1.14
C GLU A 318 18.35 9.39 -2.17
N ARG A 319 18.55 8.11 -1.84
CA ARG A 319 19.09 7.10 -2.74
C ARG A 319 17.95 6.27 -3.38
N PRO A 320 18.14 5.78 -4.62
CA PRO A 320 17.25 4.80 -5.19
C PRO A 320 17.14 3.56 -4.30
N VAL A 321 15.92 3.00 -4.23
CA VAL A 321 15.66 1.75 -3.53
C VAL A 321 16.03 0.59 -4.46
N ASP A 322 17.17 -0.06 -4.21
CA ASP A 322 17.61 -1.23 -4.98
C ASP A 322 17.13 -2.52 -4.30
N LEU A 323 16.01 -3.07 -4.77
CA LEU A 323 15.47 -4.33 -4.24
C LEU A 323 15.87 -5.50 -5.12
N ARG A 324 16.58 -6.45 -4.50
CA ARG A 324 16.97 -7.70 -5.14
C ARG A 324 15.93 -8.79 -4.88
N TRP A 325 15.53 -9.47 -5.94
CA TRP A 325 14.53 -10.54 -5.88
C TRP A 325 14.89 -11.71 -6.78
N LEU A 326 14.67 -12.94 -6.31
CA LEU A 326 14.98 -14.17 -7.07
C LEU A 326 13.89 -14.55 -8.08
N ASP A 327 12.80 -13.79 -8.18
CA ASP A 327 11.71 -14.05 -9.12
C ASP A 327 11.09 -15.46 -9.00
N ILE A 328 11.03 -15.98 -7.77
CA ILE A 328 10.40 -17.25 -7.40
C ILE A 328 9.37 -17.06 -6.30
N GLU A 329 8.34 -17.91 -6.28
CA GLU A 329 7.55 -18.14 -5.08
C GLU A 329 8.01 -19.44 -4.43
N VAL A 330 8.23 -19.42 -3.12
CA VAL A 330 8.59 -20.61 -2.34
C VAL A 330 7.38 -21.13 -1.55
N VAL A 331 7.41 -22.34 -1.00
CA VAL A 331 6.45 -22.83 0.00
C VAL A 331 7.14 -23.70 1.04
N PRO A 332 6.70 -23.69 2.31
CA PRO A 332 7.24 -24.58 3.31
C PRO A 332 6.82 -26.04 3.04
N VAL A 333 7.78 -26.94 3.14
CA VAL A 333 7.60 -28.40 3.13
C VAL A 333 8.10 -28.95 4.45
N ALA A 334 7.28 -29.72 5.16
CA ALA A 334 7.66 -30.31 6.44
C ALA A 334 8.92 -31.19 6.29
N LEU A 335 9.85 -31.13 7.25
CA LEU A 335 11.08 -31.91 7.19
C LEU A 335 10.83 -33.43 7.12
N SER A 336 9.74 -33.91 7.72
CA SER A 336 9.32 -35.31 7.62
C SER A 336 8.98 -35.72 6.18
N THR A 337 8.23 -34.87 5.47
CA THR A 337 7.89 -35.07 4.05
C THR A 337 9.13 -34.96 3.16
N ALA A 338 9.98 -33.96 3.38
CA ALA A 338 11.21 -33.78 2.62
C ALA A 338 12.18 -34.97 2.81
N ARG A 339 12.31 -35.47 4.05
CA ARG A 339 13.13 -36.63 4.39
C ARG A 339 12.61 -37.91 3.73
N MET A 340 11.34 -38.25 3.97
CA MET A 340 10.77 -39.54 3.52
C MET A 340 10.45 -39.58 2.03
N GLY A 341 10.04 -38.44 1.44
CA GLY A 341 9.51 -38.39 0.09
C GLY A 341 10.43 -37.71 -0.94
N MET A 342 11.39 -36.89 -0.51
CA MET A 342 12.22 -36.08 -1.41
C MET A 342 13.72 -36.34 -1.27
N GLY A 343 14.13 -37.24 -0.36
CA GLY A 343 15.52 -37.67 -0.17
C GLY A 343 16.39 -36.68 0.60
N LEU A 344 15.79 -35.82 1.44
CA LEU A 344 16.55 -34.89 2.28
C LEU A 344 17.35 -35.68 3.33
N SER A 345 18.66 -35.45 3.42
CA SER A 345 19.53 -36.21 4.33
C SER A 345 19.31 -35.84 5.80
N ASP A 346 19.68 -36.74 6.70
CA ASP A 346 19.59 -36.51 8.15
C ASP A 346 20.47 -35.34 8.61
N GLU A 347 21.60 -35.12 7.94
CA GLU A 347 22.46 -33.95 8.15
C GLU A 347 21.71 -32.65 7.86
N TRP A 348 21.02 -32.55 6.72
CA TRP A 348 20.23 -31.36 6.39
C TRP A 348 19.03 -31.19 7.31
N VAL A 349 18.38 -32.27 7.72
CA VAL A 349 17.28 -32.20 8.70
C VAL A 349 17.77 -31.61 10.03
N ALA A 350 18.93 -32.04 10.52
CA ALA A 350 19.53 -31.50 11.74
C ALA A 350 19.94 -30.04 11.56
N ARG A 351 20.62 -29.71 10.44
CA ARG A 351 21.11 -28.37 10.16
C ARG A 351 19.98 -27.35 9.99
N ILE A 352 18.97 -27.66 9.19
CA ILE A 352 17.78 -26.80 8.99
C ILE A 352 16.99 -26.70 10.31
N GLY A 353 16.83 -27.82 11.02
CA GLY A 353 16.11 -27.86 12.29
C GLY A 353 16.77 -27.06 13.43
N ALA A 354 18.04 -26.69 13.28
CA ALA A 354 18.80 -25.88 14.24
C ALA A 354 18.78 -24.37 13.92
N VAL A 355 18.26 -23.95 12.75
CA VAL A 355 18.20 -22.52 12.37
C VAL A 355 17.13 -21.79 13.18
N HIS A 356 15.94 -22.39 13.33
CA HIS A 356 14.84 -21.84 14.12
C HIS A 356 14.19 -22.93 14.97
N ASP A 357 14.00 -22.67 16.27
CA ASP A 357 13.50 -23.66 17.22
C ASP A 357 12.00 -23.97 17.06
N ASP A 358 11.24 -23.03 16.50
CA ASP A 358 9.79 -23.06 16.34
C ASP A 358 9.32 -23.57 14.96
N ARG A 359 10.25 -24.02 14.10
CA ARG A 359 9.97 -24.48 12.74
C ARG A 359 10.76 -25.73 12.37
N LYS A 360 10.08 -26.64 11.67
CA LYS A 360 10.66 -27.87 11.12
C LYS A 360 10.22 -28.04 9.66
N HIS A 361 10.55 -27.06 8.82
CA HIS A 361 10.31 -27.11 7.39
C HIS A 361 11.54 -26.67 6.59
N VAL A 362 11.56 -27.04 5.31
CA VAL A 362 12.46 -26.54 4.27
C VAL A 362 11.63 -25.83 3.21
N LEU A 363 12.20 -24.88 2.47
CA LEU A 363 11.49 -24.15 1.43
C LEU A 363 11.61 -24.86 0.09
N ALA A 364 10.49 -25.10 -0.58
CA ALA A 364 10.45 -25.62 -1.95
C ALA A 364 10.07 -24.51 -2.94
N VAL A 365 10.67 -24.50 -4.13
CA VAL A 365 10.24 -23.63 -5.23
C VAL A 365 8.85 -24.05 -5.71
N ARG A 366 7.88 -23.14 -5.64
CA ARG A 366 6.49 -23.37 -6.10
C ARG A 366 6.25 -22.80 -7.49
N ARG A 367 6.73 -21.59 -7.75
CA ARG A 367 6.55 -20.87 -9.03
C ARG A 367 7.82 -20.11 -9.37
N ARG A 368 8.02 -19.87 -10.67
CA ARG A 368 9.12 -19.10 -11.24
C ARG A 368 8.51 -18.08 -12.20
N LEU A 369 8.99 -16.84 -12.19
CA LEU A 369 8.53 -15.81 -13.11
C LEU A 369 9.01 -16.14 -14.53
N ALA A 370 8.10 -16.19 -15.51
CA ALA A 370 8.48 -16.45 -16.89
C ALA A 370 9.46 -15.38 -17.41
N GLY A 371 10.53 -15.81 -18.08
CA GLY A 371 11.55 -14.93 -18.63
C GLY A 371 12.60 -14.43 -17.63
N SER A 372 12.54 -14.83 -16.35
CA SER A 372 13.60 -14.56 -15.38
C SER A 372 14.74 -15.58 -15.47
N ASP A 373 15.92 -15.24 -14.95
CA ASP A 373 17.05 -16.18 -14.86
C ASP A 373 16.73 -17.39 -13.96
N ALA A 374 15.89 -17.19 -12.95
CA ALA A 374 15.36 -18.26 -12.10
C ALA A 374 14.50 -19.26 -12.87
N PHE A 375 13.76 -18.83 -13.90
CA PHE A 375 12.94 -19.72 -14.73
C PHE A 375 13.78 -20.77 -15.44
N ASP A 376 14.94 -20.38 -15.97
CA ASP A 376 15.81 -21.27 -16.74
C ASP A 376 16.63 -22.21 -15.85
N LYS A 377 16.95 -21.75 -14.62
CA LYS A 377 17.93 -22.41 -13.75
C LYS A 377 17.33 -23.22 -12.60
N LEU A 378 16.17 -22.81 -12.09
CA LEU A 378 15.45 -23.49 -11.01
C LEU A 378 14.31 -24.34 -11.56
N ARG A 379 13.79 -25.29 -10.77
CA ARG A 379 12.62 -26.12 -11.12
C ARG A 379 11.60 -26.08 -10.00
N GLU A 380 10.31 -26.20 -10.32
CA GLU A 380 9.30 -26.42 -9.28
C GLU A 380 9.64 -27.71 -8.50
N GLY A 381 9.55 -27.64 -7.17
CA GLY A 381 9.89 -28.72 -6.26
C GLY A 381 11.35 -28.75 -5.78
N ASP A 382 12.24 -27.93 -6.34
CA ASP A 382 13.60 -27.76 -5.79
C ASP A 382 13.52 -27.32 -4.33
N LEU A 383 14.19 -28.04 -3.42
CA LEU A 383 14.31 -27.64 -2.02
C LEU A 383 15.51 -26.73 -1.85
N ILE A 384 15.31 -25.52 -1.33
CA ILE A 384 16.37 -24.55 -1.08
C ILE A 384 17.01 -24.87 0.28
N LEU A 385 18.27 -25.29 0.25
CA LEU A 385 19.04 -25.67 1.45
C LEU A 385 19.87 -24.49 1.96
N THR A 386 20.58 -23.83 1.04
CA THR A 386 21.36 -22.63 1.36
C THR A 386 21.24 -21.57 0.28
N VAL A 387 21.37 -20.31 0.69
CA VAL A 387 21.49 -19.14 -0.17
C VAL A 387 22.77 -18.43 0.24
N ASN A 388 23.72 -18.24 -0.70
CA ASN A 388 25.02 -17.61 -0.43
C ASN A 388 25.75 -18.25 0.78
N GLY A 389 25.70 -19.59 0.88
CA GLY A 389 26.30 -20.36 1.97
C GLY A 389 25.51 -20.36 3.30
N VAL A 390 24.51 -19.49 3.45
CA VAL A 390 23.65 -19.41 4.65
C VAL A 390 22.53 -20.43 4.56
N THR A 391 22.35 -21.25 5.60
CA THR A 391 21.22 -22.18 5.69
C THR A 391 19.93 -21.42 5.90
N VAL A 392 18.95 -21.65 5.02
CA VAL A 392 17.67 -20.96 5.06
C VAL A 392 16.56 -21.94 5.45
N ALA A 393 15.62 -21.46 6.26
CA ALA A 393 14.46 -22.24 6.66
C ALA A 393 13.17 -21.42 6.52
N ARG A 394 13.24 -20.10 6.71
CA ARG A 394 12.13 -19.16 6.55
C ARG A 394 12.27 -18.30 5.31
N ILE A 395 11.16 -17.74 4.88
CA ILE A 395 11.13 -16.88 3.69
C ILE A 395 12.01 -15.64 3.90
N ARG A 396 11.97 -15.06 5.11
CA ARG A 396 12.82 -13.93 5.47
C ARG A 396 14.31 -14.25 5.49
N ASP A 397 14.69 -15.52 5.70
CA ASP A 397 16.10 -15.94 5.62
C ASP A 397 16.62 -15.83 4.18
N VAL A 398 15.78 -16.20 3.21
CA VAL A 398 16.11 -16.07 1.78
C VAL A 398 16.30 -14.61 1.42
N GLU A 399 15.36 -13.74 1.78
CA GLU A 399 15.44 -12.30 1.49
C GLU A 399 16.68 -11.65 2.08
N ARG A 400 17.02 -11.97 3.34
CA ARG A 400 18.23 -11.46 3.98
C ARG A 400 19.51 -11.99 3.34
N ALA A 401 19.51 -13.24 2.90
CA ALA A 401 20.67 -13.85 2.27
C ALA A 401 20.93 -13.35 0.83
N ILE A 402 19.92 -12.80 0.15
CA ILE A 402 20.07 -12.17 -1.18
C ILE A 402 20.28 -10.66 -1.12
N ASP A 403 20.20 -10.05 0.06
CA ASP A 403 20.21 -8.60 0.19
C ASP A 403 21.46 -7.99 -0.45
N ASN A 404 21.26 -7.02 -1.36
CA ASN A 404 22.29 -6.36 -2.18
C ASN A 404 23.17 -7.30 -3.05
N ALA A 405 22.81 -8.58 -3.23
CA ALA A 405 23.55 -9.50 -4.09
C ALA A 405 23.02 -9.47 -5.53
N GLU A 406 23.88 -9.21 -6.51
CA GLU A 406 23.52 -9.28 -7.94
C GLU A 406 23.28 -10.73 -8.40
N THR A 407 24.08 -11.65 -7.86
CA THR A 407 23.96 -13.09 -8.11
C THR A 407 23.96 -13.84 -6.79
N CYS A 408 23.15 -14.88 -6.71
CA CYS A 408 23.01 -15.71 -5.53
C CYS A 408 23.39 -17.15 -5.86
N GLU A 409 24.27 -17.74 -5.06
CA GLU A 409 24.54 -19.17 -5.10
C GLU A 409 23.49 -19.91 -4.26
N LEU A 410 22.75 -20.81 -4.91
CA LEU A 410 21.73 -21.64 -4.29
C LEU A 410 22.21 -23.08 -4.24
N ARG A 411 22.28 -23.66 -3.04
CA ARG A 411 22.41 -25.11 -2.87
C ARG A 411 21.03 -25.69 -2.71
N LEU A 412 20.69 -26.63 -3.59
CA LEU A 412 19.35 -27.17 -3.74
C LEU A 412 19.38 -28.68 -3.57
N LEU A 413 18.27 -29.27 -3.11
CA LEU A 413 17.98 -30.67 -3.34
C LEU A 413 17.01 -30.77 -4.54
N ARG A 414 17.49 -31.38 -5.63
CA ARG A 414 16.72 -31.62 -6.85
C ARG A 414 16.73 -33.11 -7.14
N GLU A 415 15.54 -33.73 -7.17
CA GLU A 415 15.38 -35.17 -7.49
C GLU A 415 16.31 -36.06 -6.63
N THR A 416 16.39 -35.80 -5.32
CA THR A 416 17.26 -36.46 -4.32
C THR A 416 18.77 -36.19 -4.43
N LYS A 417 19.20 -35.34 -5.37
CA LYS A 417 20.61 -34.94 -5.53
C LYS A 417 20.83 -33.50 -5.13
N GLU A 418 21.97 -33.25 -4.48
CA GLU A 418 22.39 -31.89 -4.20
C GLU A 418 22.98 -31.24 -5.45
N VAL A 419 22.50 -30.04 -5.77
CA VAL A 419 22.96 -29.26 -6.93
C VAL A 419 23.19 -27.84 -6.48
N THR A 420 24.29 -27.25 -6.95
CA THR A 420 24.56 -25.83 -6.76
C THR A 420 24.26 -25.08 -8.05
N VAL A 421 23.53 -23.99 -7.95
CA VAL A 421 23.11 -23.17 -9.09
C VAL A 421 23.31 -21.70 -8.75
N THR A 422 23.89 -20.93 -9.67
CA THR A 422 24.02 -19.47 -9.53
C THR A 422 22.90 -18.79 -10.29
N VAL A 423 22.04 -18.06 -9.57
CA VAL A 423 20.90 -17.32 -10.12
C VAL A 423 21.11 -15.83 -9.97
N ARG A 424 20.80 -15.04 -11.01
CA ARG A 424 20.81 -13.58 -10.95
C ARG A 424 19.59 -13.08 -10.17
N ALA A 425 19.82 -12.26 -9.15
CA ALA A 425 18.74 -11.56 -8.47
C ALA A 425 18.37 -10.31 -9.28
N ASN A 426 17.11 -10.23 -9.67
CA ASN A 426 16.59 -9.13 -10.47
C ASN A 426 16.40 -7.88 -9.61
N VAL A 427 16.48 -6.71 -10.23
CA VAL A 427 16.21 -5.43 -9.57
C VAL A 427 14.74 -5.08 -9.74
N LEU A 428 14.06 -4.78 -8.64
CA LEU A 428 12.70 -4.27 -8.65
C LEU A 428 12.72 -2.80 -8.24
N ASP A 429 12.38 -1.90 -9.17
CA ASP A 429 12.49 -0.43 -8.97
C ASP A 429 11.35 0.19 -8.14
N GLY A 430 10.22 -0.51 -8.00
CA GLY A 430 9.03 -0.04 -7.29
C GLY A 430 8.31 1.15 -7.93
N VAL A 431 8.56 1.42 -9.22
CA VAL A 431 7.89 2.49 -9.98
C VAL A 431 6.47 2.07 -10.39
N GLY A 432 6.28 0.78 -10.70
CA GLY A 432 5.02 0.25 -11.20
C GLY A 432 4.72 0.74 -12.62
N CYS A 433 3.45 0.94 -12.95
CA CYS A 433 3.05 1.50 -14.25
C CYS A 433 3.47 2.98 -14.37
N ASP A 434 4.36 3.28 -15.30
CA ASP A 434 4.86 4.64 -15.60
C ASP A 434 4.13 5.33 -16.76
N ARG A 435 3.33 4.57 -17.53
CA ARG A 435 2.65 5.07 -18.73
C ARG A 435 1.28 4.44 -18.95
N VAL A 436 0.29 5.30 -19.11
CA VAL A 436 -1.08 4.91 -19.48
C VAL A 436 -1.47 5.63 -20.78
N VAL A 437 -2.09 4.90 -21.70
CA VAL A 437 -2.66 5.45 -22.94
C VAL A 437 -4.16 5.23 -22.93
N VAL A 438 -4.92 6.31 -23.10
CA VAL A 438 -6.37 6.25 -23.29
C VAL A 438 -6.68 6.48 -24.75
N TRP A 439 -7.25 5.48 -25.42
CA TRP A 439 -7.63 5.55 -26.83
C TRP A 439 -9.04 5.03 -27.05
N ALA A 440 -9.95 5.91 -27.51
CA ALA A 440 -11.36 5.59 -27.77
C ALA A 440 -12.09 4.88 -26.61
N GLY A 441 -11.74 5.22 -25.36
CA GLY A 441 -12.29 4.61 -24.15
C GLY A 441 -11.55 3.36 -23.66
N MET A 442 -10.61 2.82 -24.43
CA MET A 442 -9.70 1.77 -23.99
C MET A 442 -8.54 2.37 -23.19
N MET A 443 -8.22 1.76 -22.05
CA MET A 443 -7.04 2.07 -21.24
C MET A 443 -5.98 1.00 -21.49
N LEU A 444 -4.78 1.41 -21.91
CA LEU A 444 -3.64 0.55 -22.17
C LEU A 444 -2.49 0.93 -21.23
N HIS A 445 -1.90 -0.06 -20.59
CA HIS A 445 -0.68 0.08 -19.79
C HIS A 445 0.20 -1.17 -19.98
N PRO A 446 1.52 -1.08 -19.71
CA PRO A 446 2.45 -2.22 -19.77
C PRO A 446 2.07 -3.40 -18.86
#